data_AF-A0A8E2EJM2-F1
#
_entry.id   AF-A0A8E2EJM2-F1
#
_cell.length_a   1.000
_cell.length_b   1.000
_cell.length_c   1.000
_cell.angle_alpha   90.00
_cell.angle_beta   90.00
_cell.angle_gamma   90.00
#
_symmetry.space_group_name_H-M   'P 1'
#
loop_
_entity.id
_entity.type
_entity.pdbx_description
1 polymer ?
#
loop_
_entity_poly.entity_id
_entity_poly.type
_entity_poly.pdbx_seq_one_letter_code
_entity_poly.pdbx_strand_id
1 'polypeptide(L)'
;MENEKGELVDLYVPRKCSATGRIIKAKDHASVQISVGKVDENGRYIGENQTYALCGFVRAMGESDDSLNRLTQKDGFLKGVWSASR
;
A
#
# COMPACT_ATOMS: atom_id res chain seq x y z
N MET A 1 -15.26 9.40 -11.53
CA MET A 1 -16.35 10.36 -11.75
C MET A 1 -17.19 9.82 -12.88
N GLU A 2 -18.51 9.83 -12.70
CA GLU A 2 -19.47 9.33 -13.69
C GLU A 2 -20.29 10.51 -14.21
N ASN A 3 -20.70 10.45 -15.48
CA ASN A 3 -21.67 11.39 -16.03
C ASN A 3 -23.11 10.98 -15.67
N GLU A 4 -24.11 11.77 -16.10
CA GLU A 4 -25.53 11.47 -15.86
C GLU A 4 -26.02 10.16 -16.50
N LYS A 5 -25.26 9.60 -17.44
CA LYS A 5 -25.53 8.32 -18.10
C LYS A 5 -24.83 7.13 -17.42
N GLY A 6 -24.09 7.37 -16.32
CA GLY A 6 -23.34 6.34 -15.59
C GLY A 6 -22.02 5.95 -16.24
N GLU A 7 -21.51 6.72 -17.19
CA GLU A 7 -20.24 6.42 -17.87
C GLU A 7 -19.07 7.06 -17.12
N LEU A 8 -18.00 6.30 -16.91
CA LEU A 8 -16.75 6.80 -16.31
C LEU A 8 -16.09 7.82 -17.25
N VAL A 9 -16.01 9.08 -16.83
CA VAL A 9 -15.43 10.17 -17.65
C VAL A 9 -13.95 10.42 -17.37
N ASP A 10 -13.40 9.84 -16.29
CA ASP A 10 -12.00 10.03 -15.93
C ASP A 10 -11.07 9.15 -16.77
N LEU A 11 -9.92 9.71 -17.18
CA LEU A 11 -8.89 8.97 -17.93
C LEU A 11 -8.34 7.76 -17.14
N TYR A 12 -8.25 7.87 -15.82
CA TYR A 12 -7.84 6.79 -14.93
C TYR A 12 -8.25 7.11 -13.49
N VAL A 13 -8.40 6.08 -12.67
CA VAL A 13 -8.55 6.22 -11.22
C VAL A 13 -7.17 6.06 -10.57
N PRO A 14 -6.64 7.10 -9.89
CA PRO A 14 -5.28 7.07 -9.36
C PRO A 14 -5.14 6.14 -8.15
N ARG A 15 -3.91 5.67 -7.92
CA ARG A 15 -3.56 4.86 -6.75
C ARG A 15 -3.66 5.70 -5.47
N LYS A 16 -3.98 5.04 -4.36
CA LYS A 16 -3.96 5.62 -3.01
C LYS A 16 -2.85 5.00 -2.17
N CYS A 17 -2.24 5.82 -1.32
CA CYS A 17 -1.27 5.36 -0.33
C CYS A 17 -1.97 4.49 0.72
N SER A 18 -1.50 3.26 0.88
CA SER A 18 -2.04 2.29 1.84
C SER A 18 -1.96 2.79 3.29
N ALA A 19 -0.97 3.62 3.61
CA ALA A 19 -0.76 4.13 4.96
C ALA A 19 -1.66 5.32 5.34
N THR A 20 -2.04 6.17 4.38
CA THR A 20 -2.67 7.48 4.64
C THR A 20 -3.95 7.74 3.85
N GLY A 21 -4.28 6.90 2.87
CA GLY A 21 -5.40 7.13 1.94
C GLY A 21 -5.18 8.27 0.94
N ARG A 22 -4.05 9.00 1.02
CA ARG A 22 -3.72 10.09 0.09
C ARG A 22 -3.53 9.57 -1.33
N ILE A 23 -3.98 10.35 -2.31
CA ILE A 23 -3.77 10.04 -3.73
C ILE A 23 -2.28 10.14 -4.07
N ILE A 24 -1.76 9.14 -4.79
CA ILE A 24 -0.41 9.15 -5.36
C ILE A 24 -0.50 9.80 -6.74
N LYS A 25 0.13 10.97 -6.88
CA LYS A 25 0.13 11.73 -8.15
C LYS A 25 0.98 11.01 -9.20
N ALA A 26 0.65 11.20 -10.47
CA ALA A 26 1.41 10.60 -11.59
C ALA A 26 2.89 11.01 -11.63
N LYS A 27 3.22 12.24 -11.21
CA LYS A 27 4.61 12.75 -11.14
C LYS A 27 5.28 12.56 -9.77
N ASP A 28 4.68 11.79 -8.86
CA ASP A 28 5.31 11.46 -7.58
C ASP A 28 6.32 10.31 -7.78
N HIS A 29 7.54 10.67 -8.18
CA HIS A 29 8.66 9.74 -8.38
C HIS A 29 9.28 9.24 -7.07
N ALA A 30 8.89 9.83 -5.94
CA ALA A 30 9.30 9.35 -4.63
C ALA A 30 8.34 8.28 -4.09
N SER A 31 7.17 8.06 -4.71
CA SER A 31 6.27 6.96 -4.32
C SER A 31 6.84 5.58 -4.70
N VAL A 32 6.51 4.56 -3.90
CA VAL A 32 6.89 3.16 -4.16
C VAL A 32 5.70 2.24 -4.06
N GLN A 33 5.81 1.12 -4.76
CA GLN A 33 4.90 0.00 -4.63
C GLN A 33 5.71 -1.23 -4.22
N ILE A 34 5.45 -1.72 -3.00
CA ILE A 34 6.14 -2.87 -2.42
C ILE A 34 5.25 -4.09 -2.62
N SER A 35 5.82 -5.17 -3.16
CA SER A 35 5.13 -6.43 -3.35
C SER A 35 5.72 -7.48 -2.42
N VAL A 36 4.89 -8.02 -1.53
CA VAL A 36 5.24 -9.08 -0.59
C VAL A 36 4.70 -10.39 -1.15
N GLY A 37 5.59 -11.34 -1.43
CA GLY A 37 5.19 -12.65 -1.97
C GLY A 37 4.49 -13.49 -0.91
N LYS A 38 3.33 -14.05 -1.26
CA LYS A 38 2.64 -15.03 -0.41
C LYS A 38 3.34 -16.37 -0.49
N VAL A 39 3.39 -17.08 0.63
CA VAL A 39 4.01 -18.40 0.73
C VAL A 39 3.00 -19.46 1.15
N ASP A 40 3.22 -20.69 0.70
CA ASP A 40 2.48 -21.86 1.16
C ASP A 40 3.00 -22.37 2.52
N GLU A 41 2.42 -23.45 3.00
CA GLU A 41 2.80 -24.13 4.25
C GLU A 41 4.25 -24.65 4.25
N ASN A 42 4.82 -24.88 3.06
CA ASN A 42 6.21 -25.31 2.88
C ASN A 42 7.18 -24.12 2.76
N GLY A 43 6.69 -22.89 2.91
CA GLY A 43 7.48 -21.66 2.76
C GLY A 43 7.82 -21.33 1.30
N ARG A 44 7.14 -21.94 0.32
CA ARG A 44 7.38 -21.70 -1.11
C ARG A 44 6.48 -20.60 -1.63
N TYR A 45 7.04 -19.73 -2.46
CA TYR A 45 6.29 -18.67 -3.12
C TYR A 45 5.22 -19.26 -4.06
N ILE A 46 3.98 -18.76 -3.95
CA ILE A 46 2.83 -19.28 -4.71
C ILE A 46 2.51 -18.50 -5.99
N GLY A 47 3.32 -17.51 -6.36
CA GLY A 47 3.05 -16.66 -7.53
C GLY A 47 2.12 -15.46 -7.26
N GLU A 48 1.56 -15.35 -6.06
CA GLU A 48 0.71 -14.23 -5.65
C GLU A 48 1.44 -13.25 -4.73
N ASN A 49 1.16 -11.95 -4.90
CA ASN A 49 1.73 -10.90 -4.06
C ASN A 49 0.64 -10.13 -3.34
N GLN A 50 0.90 -9.77 -2.08
CA GLN A 50 0.22 -8.66 -1.43
C GLN A 50 0.98 -7.36 -1.72
N THR A 51 0.28 -6.32 -2.16
CA THR A 51 0.91 -5.07 -2.60
C THR A 51 0.55 -3.90 -1.69
N TYR A 52 1.55 -3.10 -1.34
CA TYR A 52 1.39 -1.87 -0.56
C TYR A 52 1.95 -0.68 -1.34
N ALA A 53 1.17 0.40 -1.42
CA ALA A 53 1.61 1.63 -2.05
C ALA A 53 1.93 2.68 -0.98
N LEU A 54 3.15 3.22 -0.97
CA LEU A 54 3.55 4.29 -0.07
C LEU A 54 3.85 5.55 -0.88
N CYS A 55 3.19 6.66 -0.54
CA CYS A 55 3.43 7.94 -1.20
C CYS A 55 4.78 8.54 -0.79
N GLY A 56 5.34 9.39 -1.65
CA GLY A 56 6.63 10.04 -1.39
C GLY A 56 6.66 10.84 -0.08
N PHE A 57 5.52 11.43 0.30
CA PHE A 57 5.38 12.18 1.56
C PHE A 57 5.70 11.34 2.81
N VAL A 58 5.13 10.13 2.93
CA VAL A 58 5.37 9.25 4.08
C VAL A 58 6.83 8.81 4.13
N ARG A 59 7.43 8.53 2.97
CA ARG A 59 8.85 8.16 2.88
C ARG A 59 9.78 9.30 3.23
N ALA A 60 9.45 10.53 2.83
CA ALA A 60 10.25 11.71 3.15
C ALA A 60 10.24 12.05 4.64
N MET A 61 9.16 11.74 5.36
CA MET A 61 9.07 11.93 6.81
C MET A 61 9.74 10.83 7.63
N GLY A 62 10.24 9.75 7.01
CA GLY A 62 10.80 8.60 7.73
C GLY A 62 9.74 7.67 8.36
N GLU A 63 8.46 7.95 8.16
CA GLU A 63 7.33 7.17 8.71
C GLU A 63 7.00 5.92 7.88
N SER A 64 7.79 5.61 6.85
CA SER A 64 7.54 4.48 5.95
C SER A 64 7.68 3.13 6.64
N ASP A 65 8.64 2.98 7.55
CA ASP A 65 8.91 1.72 8.25
C ASP A 65 7.78 1.37 9.23
N ASP A 66 7.44 2.29 10.15
CA ASP A 66 6.33 2.13 11.11
C ASP A 66 5.01 1.85 10.37
N SER A 67 4.75 2.61 9.29
CA SER A 67 3.56 2.39 8.46
C SER A 67 3.52 1.00 7.85
N LEU A 68 4.65 0.50 7.34
CA LEU A 68 4.70 -0.83 6.73
C LEU A 68 4.52 -1.92 7.78
N ASN A 69 5.19 -1.82 8.93
CA ASN A 69 5.05 -2.75 10.05
C ASN A 69 3.60 -2.85 10.53
N ARG A 70 2.91 -1.70 10.66
CA ARG A 70 1.49 -1.67 11.01
C ARG A 70 0.62 -2.37 9.97
N LEU A 71 0.85 -2.09 8.68
CA LEU A 71 0.05 -2.65 7.58
C LEU A 71 0.25 -4.16 7.44
N THR A 72 1.48 -4.64 7.45
CA THR A 72 1.79 -6.07 7.31
C THR A 72 1.37 -6.87 8.54
N GLN A 73 1.46 -6.30 9.76
CA GLN A 73 0.93 -6.94 10.95
C GLN A 73 -0.61 -7.01 10.92
N LYS A 74 -1.28 -5.96 10.44
CA LYS A 74 -2.75 -5.97 10.26
C LYS A 74 -3.19 -7.05 9.28
N ASP A 75 -2.43 -7.25 8.22
CA ASP A 75 -2.73 -8.25 7.18
C ASP A 75 -2.21 -9.66 7.54
N GLY A 76 -1.64 -9.83 8.74
CA GLY A 76 -1.27 -11.15 9.29
C GLY A 76 0.11 -11.66 8.89
N PHE A 77 0.93 -10.87 8.19
CA PHE A 77 2.29 -11.26 7.81
C PHE A 77 3.31 -11.13 8.94
N LEU A 78 3.06 -10.23 9.89
CA LEU A 78 3.92 -10.02 11.07
C LEU A 78 3.12 -10.22 12.36
N LYS A 79 3.81 -10.63 13.43
CA LYS A 79 3.21 -10.80 14.75
C LYS A 79 4.11 -10.18 15.82
N GLY A 80 3.56 -9.26 16.60
CA GLY A 80 4.23 -8.66 17.76
C GLY A 80 5.32 -7.64 17.44
N VAL A 81 5.37 -7.12 16.21
CA VAL A 81 6.38 -6.15 15.77
C VAL A 81 5.90 -4.72 16.01
N TRP A 82 4.61 -4.44 15.81
CA TRP A 82 4.00 -3.12 15.96
C TRP A 82 3.02 -3.06 17.13
N SER A 83 2.98 -1.93 17.85
CA SER A 83 2.03 -1.65 18.94
C SER A 83 1.31 -0.31 18.71
N ALA A 84 0.01 -0.28 18.98
CA ALA A 84 -0.78 0.95 18.93
C ALA A 84 -0.53 1.88 20.13
N SER A 85 -0.07 1.32 21.25
CA SER A 85 0.38 2.09 22.41
C SER A 85 1.86 2.38 22.24
N ARG A 86 2.22 3.67 22.28
CA ARG A 86 3.59 4.13 22.45
C ARG A 86 3.82 4.60 23.88
#